data_AF-A0A7C7SZN6-F1
#
_entry.id   AF-A0A7C7SZN6-F1
#
_cell.length_a   1.000
_cell.length_b   1.000
_cell.length_c   1.000
_cell.angle_alpha   90.00
_cell.angle_beta   90.00
_cell.angle_gamma   90.00
#
_symmetry.space_group_name_H-M   'P 1'
#
loop_
_entity.id
_entity.type
_entity.pdbx_description
1 polymer ?
#
loop_
_entity_poly.entity_id
_entity_poly.type
_entity_poly.pdbx_seq_one_letter_code
_entity_poly.pdbx_strand_id
1 'polypeptide(L)'
;MNGLTIGFRQMRLTATSFAIVLAILAPSTLRAQRLVLESRETKSGTVQSVGTGTIEVTTSDGKTLVCKIQEPGEETVALSKVVIRFPAKVDIHGQLPINAVVAGMSVQVKLAVNRLGRTRGSIEKLHVSETGAEAGVIKNDETSVKGFFDCDVIGRVESRQRGRLILRVPVGGFVTKGRIIAQLAKKDVHVSFRSNQYRKIKPGDKVEKMVVARFSTGDYVIESIDVEMARDNAQSATQDQDAKYSNLSDDPPDVPRSVRSAHFVLVTDISDRKAKILLDNLEYMINLVSKYFGRPPKGLIKCVVARNVSAFASFGLPQHAYQKMRNNAGVTVSQSLGRQVTATVYACDDFGVVQHEAMHAYCSQTFGSTGPTWYAEGMAEMGNYWKEGQLAVDIQPSVITYLKNSKPKSLLKIVEPGQVTGDSWQAYAWRWALCHMLAYNPNYAPRFKALGMNMMSKQAGFSFESVYGPAAQQISFEYDFFVQHFDNGYRVDLCAWDWKGTKSCKKISGTSRVKKEILAKRGWQPAGVQILTGQSYDVASIGTWNVAKNVDCDADGTSDGQGCMEGVILTATKLGEPFRLGKLHRFTAGVDGILFVRCREDWTRLADNNGSIQLHVRRSPSE
;
A
#
# COMPACT_ATOMS: atom_id res chain seq x y z
N MET A 1 -13.83 -8.20 -98.50
CA MET A 1 -13.15 -9.03 -99.51
C MET A 1 -11.66 -8.81 -99.36
N ASN A 2 -10.90 -9.90 -99.19
CA ASN A 2 -9.45 -10.10 -99.44
C ASN A 2 -8.51 -8.98 -98.96
N GLY A 3 -7.63 -9.16 -97.97
CA GLY A 3 -6.69 -10.26 -97.77
C GLY A 3 -5.25 -9.69 -97.80
N LEU A 4 -4.35 -10.34 -97.06
CA LEU A 4 -2.88 -10.22 -97.03
C LEU A 4 -2.16 -9.19 -96.12
N THR A 5 -1.60 -9.77 -95.05
CA THR A 5 -0.16 -9.88 -94.70
C THR A 5 0.77 -8.66 -94.81
N ILE A 6 1.47 -8.33 -93.70
CA ILE A 6 2.95 -8.39 -93.48
C ILE A 6 3.30 -7.55 -92.24
N GLY A 7 4.11 -8.12 -91.34
CA GLY A 7 4.46 -7.55 -90.04
C GLY A 7 5.49 -6.42 -90.07
N PHE A 8 5.66 -5.74 -88.93
CA PHE A 8 6.80 -4.87 -88.70
C PHE A 8 7.21 -4.79 -87.22
N ARG A 9 8.52 -4.60 -87.06
CA ARG A 9 9.39 -4.57 -85.89
C ARG A 9 8.91 -3.70 -84.71
N GLN A 10 9.15 -4.20 -83.50
CA GLN A 10 9.23 -3.38 -82.29
C GLN A 10 10.47 -2.47 -82.33
N MET A 11 10.25 -1.17 -82.19
CA MET A 11 11.27 -0.17 -81.96
C MET A 11 10.86 0.61 -80.69
N ARG A 12 11.72 0.55 -79.67
CA ARG A 12 11.51 1.18 -78.36
C ARG A 12 11.62 2.70 -78.49
N LEU A 13 10.61 3.42 -77.99
CA LEU A 13 10.68 4.85 -77.71
C LEU A 13 10.67 5.05 -76.18
N THR A 14 11.73 5.67 -75.69
CA THR A 14 11.94 6.10 -74.31
C THR A 14 11.13 7.36 -74.03
N ALA A 15 10.29 7.33 -72.99
CA ALA A 15 9.68 8.51 -72.39
C ALA A 15 9.93 8.51 -70.88
N THR A 16 10.57 9.59 -70.45
CA THR A 16 11.06 9.99 -69.14
C THR A 16 9.94 9.97 -68.08
N SER A 17 10.17 9.37 -66.91
CA SER A 17 9.25 9.42 -65.77
C SER A 17 9.91 10.03 -64.55
N PHE A 18 9.27 11.07 -64.03
CA PHE A 18 9.55 11.78 -62.77
C PHE A 18 9.48 10.79 -61.59
N ALA A 19 10.56 10.68 -60.82
CA ALA A 19 10.57 9.92 -59.57
C ALA A 19 10.07 10.79 -58.41
N ILE A 20 8.83 10.56 -57.99
CA ILE A 20 8.31 11.03 -56.70
C ILE A 20 8.89 10.11 -55.61
N VAL A 21 9.77 10.64 -54.77
CA VAL A 21 10.22 9.96 -53.56
C VAL A 21 9.09 10.01 -52.53
N LEU A 22 8.29 8.95 -52.48
CA LEU A 22 7.34 8.72 -51.40
C LEU A 22 8.14 8.28 -50.16
N ALA A 23 8.32 9.20 -49.20
CA ALA A 23 8.81 8.85 -47.88
C ALA A 23 7.74 7.97 -47.18
N ILE A 24 7.98 6.67 -47.15
CA ILE A 24 7.17 5.73 -46.36
C ILE A 24 7.49 6.00 -44.88
N LEU A 25 6.65 6.82 -44.25
CA LEU A 25 6.54 6.89 -42.80
C LEU A 25 6.04 5.52 -42.32
N ALA A 26 6.95 4.66 -41.89
CA ALA A 26 6.59 3.46 -41.16
C ALA A 26 5.86 3.88 -39.86
N PRO A 27 4.61 3.46 -39.62
CA PRO A 27 3.99 3.68 -38.33
C PRO A 27 4.80 2.89 -37.30
N SER A 28 5.37 3.59 -36.33
CA SER A 28 5.90 3.01 -35.10
C SER A 28 4.75 2.26 -34.42
N THR A 29 4.68 0.95 -34.67
CA THR A 29 3.74 0.08 -33.99
C THR A 29 4.10 0.11 -32.50
N LEU A 30 3.20 0.68 -31.70
CA LEU A 30 3.11 0.38 -30.28
C LEU A 30 2.94 -1.15 -30.18
N ARG A 31 4.06 -1.88 -30.06
CA ARG A 31 4.02 -3.27 -29.62
C ARG A 31 3.42 -3.23 -28.23
N ALA A 32 2.15 -3.60 -28.12
CA ALA A 32 1.61 -4.05 -26.84
C ALA A 32 2.56 -5.12 -26.32
N GLN A 33 3.32 -4.82 -25.26
CA GLN A 33 4.17 -5.81 -24.60
C GLN A 33 3.22 -6.91 -24.12
N ARG A 34 3.18 -8.01 -24.88
CA ARG A 34 2.38 -9.18 -24.53
C ARG A 34 2.98 -9.70 -23.23
N LEU A 35 2.16 -9.77 -22.18
CA LEU A 35 2.60 -10.35 -20.92
C LEU A 35 2.95 -11.82 -21.16
N VAL A 36 4.20 -12.19 -20.90
CA VAL A 36 4.69 -13.57 -21.00
C VAL A 36 5.16 -14.01 -19.63
N LEU A 37 4.76 -15.22 -19.23
CA LEU A 37 5.37 -15.91 -18.11
C LEU A 37 6.74 -16.44 -18.57
N GLU A 38 7.82 -15.87 -18.04
CA GLU A 38 9.20 -16.20 -18.42
C GLU A 38 9.68 -17.49 -17.77
N SER A 39 9.43 -17.63 -16.46
CA SER A 39 9.84 -18.82 -15.70
C SER A 39 8.92 -19.07 -14.50
N ARG A 40 8.92 -20.31 -14.02
CA ARG A 40 8.47 -20.69 -12.68
C ARG A 40 9.65 -21.30 -11.94
N GLU A 41 9.93 -20.78 -10.77
CA GLU A 41 11.06 -21.21 -9.96
C GLU A 41 10.57 -21.61 -8.58
N THR A 42 11.14 -22.69 -8.04
CA THR A 42 10.97 -23.05 -6.63
C THR A 42 12.18 -22.54 -5.86
N LYS A 43 11.94 -21.79 -4.80
CA LYS A 43 12.95 -21.19 -3.93
C LYS A 43 12.68 -21.55 -2.47
N SER A 44 13.71 -21.45 -1.66
CA SER A 44 13.66 -21.47 -0.20
C SER A 44 14.53 -20.34 0.32
N GLY A 45 14.36 -19.92 1.57
CA GLY A 45 15.12 -18.79 2.10
C GLY A 45 14.61 -18.27 3.43
N THR A 46 14.97 -17.03 3.73
CA THR A 46 14.57 -16.32 4.94
C THR A 46 13.90 -15.02 4.55
N VAL A 47 12.78 -14.71 5.22
CA VAL A 47 12.05 -13.47 4.99
C VAL A 47 12.85 -12.29 5.53
N GLN A 48 13.01 -11.25 4.72
CA GLN A 48 13.67 -9.99 5.09
C GLN A 48 12.67 -8.92 5.47
N SER A 49 11.59 -8.79 4.70
CA SER A 49 10.56 -7.78 4.92
C SER A 49 9.22 -8.24 4.36
N VAL A 50 8.13 -7.72 4.93
CA VAL A 50 6.75 -7.95 4.48
C VAL A 50 6.07 -6.60 4.37
N GLY A 51 5.54 -6.28 3.20
CA GLY A 51 4.82 -5.05 2.90
C GLY A 51 3.39 -5.33 2.45
N THR A 52 2.62 -4.27 2.16
CA THR A 52 1.29 -4.44 1.56
C THR A 52 1.44 -4.92 0.12
N GLY A 53 1.09 -6.18 -0.10
CA GLY A 53 1.13 -6.85 -1.40
C GLY A 53 2.51 -7.38 -1.81
N THR A 54 3.50 -7.37 -0.93
CA THR A 54 4.88 -7.79 -1.23
C THR A 54 5.55 -8.53 -0.07
N ILE A 55 6.42 -9.50 -0.42
CA ILE A 55 7.33 -10.18 0.50
C ILE A 55 8.72 -10.16 -0.11
N GLU A 56 9.71 -9.76 0.69
CA GLU A 56 11.13 -9.84 0.33
C GLU A 56 11.76 -11.07 0.99
N VAL A 57 12.38 -11.93 0.20
CA VAL A 57 13.01 -13.17 0.66
C VAL A 57 14.47 -13.18 0.22
N THR A 58 15.40 -13.38 1.16
CA THR A 58 16.76 -13.80 0.82
C THR A 58 16.73 -15.29 0.58
N THR A 59 16.88 -15.70 -0.67
CA THR A 59 16.90 -17.11 -1.06
C THR A 59 18.17 -17.81 -0.60
N SER A 60 18.11 -19.13 -0.51
CA SER A 60 19.22 -19.98 -0.06
C SER A 60 20.49 -19.88 -0.93
N ASP A 61 20.37 -19.39 -2.16
CA ASP A 61 21.49 -19.05 -3.05
C ASP A 61 22.07 -17.64 -2.80
N GLY A 62 21.64 -16.97 -1.73
CA GLY A 62 22.13 -15.65 -1.31
C GLY A 62 21.54 -14.47 -2.07
N LYS A 63 20.60 -14.70 -3.00
CA LYS A 63 19.93 -13.62 -3.75
C LYS A 63 18.74 -13.08 -2.96
N THR A 64 18.43 -11.81 -3.16
CA THR A 64 17.21 -11.21 -2.60
C THR A 64 16.15 -11.08 -3.68
N LEU A 65 14.97 -11.64 -3.44
CA LEU A 65 13.81 -11.57 -4.32
C LEU A 65 12.70 -10.78 -3.64
N VAL A 66 12.20 -9.75 -4.33
CA VAL A 66 10.97 -9.05 -3.96
C VAL A 66 9.84 -9.65 -4.77
N CYS A 67 8.92 -10.33 -4.11
CA CYS A 67 7.81 -11.02 -4.74
C CYS A 67 6.48 -10.38 -4.37
N LYS A 68 5.60 -10.19 -5.36
CA LYS A 68 4.23 -9.75 -5.16
C LYS A 68 3.37 -10.91 -4.66
N ILE A 69 2.47 -10.61 -3.72
CA ILE A 69 1.55 -11.56 -3.11
C ILE A 69 0.19 -10.89 -2.90
N GLN A 70 -0.89 -11.67 -2.91
CA GLN A 70 -2.25 -11.17 -2.75
C GLN A 70 -2.76 -11.44 -1.33
N GLU A 71 -3.76 -10.67 -0.90
CA GLU A 71 -4.45 -10.95 0.36
C GLU A 71 -5.25 -12.26 0.29
N PRO A 72 -5.55 -12.89 1.43
CA PRO A 72 -6.42 -14.07 1.46
C PRO A 72 -7.76 -13.79 0.78
N GLY A 73 -8.07 -14.58 -0.25
CA GLY A 73 -9.31 -14.46 -1.04
C GLY A 73 -9.23 -13.50 -2.23
N GLU A 74 -8.15 -12.75 -2.39
CA GLU A 74 -7.91 -11.98 -3.62
C GLU A 74 -7.46 -12.91 -4.75
N GLU A 75 -8.12 -12.82 -5.90
CA GLU A 75 -7.79 -13.66 -7.05
C GLU A 75 -6.79 -13.01 -8.01
N THR A 76 -6.51 -11.72 -7.83
CA THR A 76 -5.82 -10.88 -8.81
C THR A 76 -4.62 -10.15 -8.24
N VAL A 77 -3.58 -10.00 -9.06
CA VAL A 77 -2.36 -9.28 -8.71
C VAL A 77 -2.02 -8.24 -9.75
N ALA A 78 -1.58 -7.09 -9.25
CA ALA A 78 -1.10 -5.97 -10.04
C ALA A 78 0.36 -6.15 -10.46
N LEU A 79 0.60 -6.34 -11.75
CA LEU A 79 1.93 -6.19 -12.35
C LEU A 79 2.13 -4.75 -12.81
N SER A 80 3.36 -4.39 -13.16
CA SER A 80 3.75 -3.01 -13.51
C SER A 80 2.85 -2.32 -14.55
N LYS A 81 2.11 -3.08 -15.39
CA LYS A 81 1.21 -2.55 -16.44
C LYS A 81 -0.11 -3.31 -16.63
N VAL A 82 -0.36 -4.37 -15.87
CA VAL A 82 -1.50 -5.27 -16.10
C VAL A 82 -1.92 -5.95 -14.81
N VAL A 83 -3.22 -6.17 -14.64
CA VAL A 83 -3.77 -7.01 -13.58
C VAL A 83 -4.00 -8.40 -14.14
N ILE A 84 -3.48 -9.42 -13.47
CA ILE A 84 -3.71 -10.81 -13.84
C ILE A 84 -4.41 -11.56 -12.72
N ARG A 85 -5.21 -12.57 -13.09
CA ARG A 85 -5.72 -13.55 -12.14
C ARG A 85 -4.59 -14.53 -11.81
N PHE A 86 -4.05 -14.44 -10.61
CA PHE A 86 -2.92 -15.25 -10.15
C PHE A 86 -2.99 -15.40 -8.61
N PRO A 87 -3.93 -16.19 -8.09
CA PRO A 87 -4.13 -16.33 -6.65
C PRO A 87 -2.95 -17.06 -5.99
N ALA A 88 -2.47 -16.54 -4.86
CA ALA A 88 -1.45 -17.18 -4.05
C ALA A 88 -2.06 -18.19 -3.07
N LYS A 89 -1.39 -19.35 -2.94
CA LYS A 89 -1.62 -20.27 -1.83
C LYS A 89 -0.62 -19.98 -0.73
N VAL A 90 -1.10 -19.50 0.41
CA VAL A 90 -0.27 -19.15 1.56
C VAL A 90 -0.48 -20.18 2.66
N ASP A 91 0.62 -20.77 3.12
CA ASP A 91 0.64 -21.65 4.27
C ASP A 91 1.71 -21.16 5.26
N ILE A 92 1.28 -20.81 6.46
CA ILE A 92 2.15 -20.38 7.54
C ILE A 92 1.93 -21.35 8.67
N HIS A 93 2.99 -21.95 9.17
CA HIS A 93 2.90 -22.93 10.25
C HIS A 93 3.99 -22.71 11.29
N GLY A 94 3.73 -23.20 12.50
CA GLY A 94 4.69 -23.08 13.59
C GLY A 94 4.17 -23.63 14.90
N GLN A 95 5.01 -23.49 15.93
CA GLN A 95 4.66 -23.83 17.31
C GLN A 95 4.49 -22.57 18.13
N LEU A 96 3.38 -22.48 18.85
CA LEU A 96 3.13 -21.40 19.80
C LEU A 96 3.40 -21.90 21.22
N PRO A 97 3.85 -21.03 22.13
CA PRO A 97 3.83 -21.35 23.54
C PRO A 97 2.39 -21.34 24.06
N ILE A 98 2.06 -22.19 25.04
CA ILE A 98 0.68 -22.30 25.59
C ILE A 98 0.15 -20.97 26.17
N ASN A 99 1.03 -20.05 26.55
CA ASN A 99 0.66 -18.72 27.00
C ASN A 99 0.10 -17.84 25.87
N ALA A 100 0.42 -18.13 24.61
CA ALA A 100 -0.12 -17.44 23.43
C ALA A 100 -1.57 -17.84 23.12
N VAL A 101 -2.06 -18.96 23.67
CA VAL A 101 -3.47 -19.35 23.57
C VAL A 101 -4.28 -18.49 24.52
N VAL A 102 -4.94 -17.48 23.97
CA VAL A 102 -5.74 -16.50 24.72
C VAL A 102 -7.24 -16.64 24.43
N ALA A 103 -8.04 -15.98 25.27
CA ALA A 103 -9.51 -16.03 25.18
C ALA A 103 -9.99 -15.58 23.80
N GLY A 104 -10.53 -16.52 23.03
CA GLY A 104 -11.36 -16.34 21.85
C GLY A 104 -10.77 -16.86 20.55
N MET A 105 -9.50 -17.28 20.60
CA MET A 105 -8.91 -18.10 19.55
C MET A 105 -9.77 -19.36 19.36
N SER A 106 -9.97 -19.77 18.11
CA SER A 106 -10.55 -21.07 17.82
C SER A 106 -9.46 -22.13 17.95
N VAL A 107 -9.72 -23.15 18.76
CA VAL A 107 -8.79 -24.25 18.96
C VAL A 107 -9.47 -25.58 18.67
N GLN A 108 -8.73 -26.45 18.01
CA GLN A 108 -9.07 -27.84 17.82
C GLN A 108 -8.24 -28.70 18.78
N VAL A 109 -8.92 -29.60 19.48
CA VAL A 109 -8.29 -30.47 20.47
C VAL A 109 -9.00 -31.82 20.52
N LYS A 110 -8.22 -32.90 20.69
CA LYS A 110 -8.76 -34.24 20.89
C LYS A 110 -8.93 -34.52 22.36
N LEU A 111 -10.16 -34.79 22.81
CA LEU A 111 -10.49 -34.99 24.22
C LEU A 111 -11.60 -36.00 24.41
N ALA A 112 -11.55 -36.74 25.50
CA ALA A 112 -12.67 -37.55 25.96
C ALA A 112 -13.71 -36.64 26.64
N VAL A 113 -14.89 -36.48 26.05
CA VAL A 113 -15.97 -35.55 26.50
C VAL A 113 -17.27 -36.32 26.74
N ASN A 114 -18.03 -35.95 27.78
CA ASN A 114 -19.39 -36.46 27.99
C ASN A 114 -20.47 -35.44 27.58
N ARG A 115 -21.75 -35.85 27.53
CA ARG A 115 -22.87 -34.98 27.12
C ARG A 115 -23.04 -33.70 27.95
N LEU A 116 -22.50 -33.67 29.18
CA LEU A 116 -22.55 -32.51 30.06
C LEU A 116 -21.36 -31.54 29.86
N GLY A 117 -20.44 -31.82 28.93
CA GLY A 117 -19.25 -31.02 28.67
C GLY A 117 -18.10 -31.27 29.66
N ARG A 118 -18.17 -32.32 30.49
CA ARG A 118 -17.05 -32.73 31.34
C ARG A 118 -16.03 -33.50 30.53
N THR A 119 -14.75 -33.31 30.83
CA THR A 119 -13.65 -33.99 30.13
C THR A 119 -12.97 -35.04 31.02
N ARG A 120 -12.33 -36.02 30.39
CA ARG A 120 -11.39 -36.95 31.02
C ARG A 120 -10.02 -36.85 30.33
N GLY A 121 -8.95 -36.87 31.12
CA GLY A 121 -7.58 -36.68 30.62
C GLY A 121 -7.14 -35.22 30.60
N SER A 122 -5.96 -34.98 30.03
CA SER A 122 -5.36 -33.65 29.89
C SER A 122 -5.03 -33.34 28.43
N ILE A 123 -5.06 -32.07 28.07
CA ILE A 123 -4.62 -31.58 26.76
C ILE A 123 -3.10 -31.60 26.71
N GLU A 124 -2.56 -32.45 25.84
CA GLU A 124 -1.13 -32.51 25.52
C GLU A 124 -0.80 -31.82 24.19
N LYS A 125 -1.74 -31.85 23.24
CA LYS A 125 -1.62 -31.23 21.92
C LYS A 125 -2.87 -30.42 21.64
N LEU A 126 -2.70 -29.20 21.14
CA LEU A 126 -3.81 -28.41 20.62
C LEU A 126 -3.40 -27.70 19.33
N HIS A 127 -4.37 -27.47 18.46
CA HIS A 127 -4.18 -26.79 17.20
C HIS A 127 -4.97 -25.48 17.22
N VAL A 128 -4.32 -24.35 16.97
CA VAL A 128 -5.00 -23.06 16.78
C VAL A 128 -5.37 -22.96 15.31
N SER A 129 -6.67 -22.85 15.03
CA SER A 129 -7.22 -22.75 13.67
C SER A 129 -7.76 -21.35 13.43
N GLU A 130 -7.29 -20.70 12.37
CA GLU A 130 -7.82 -19.40 11.92
C GLU A 130 -8.79 -19.52 10.73
N THR A 131 -8.73 -20.65 10.03
CA THR A 131 -9.67 -20.98 8.97
C THR A 131 -10.95 -21.56 9.57
N GLY A 132 -12.09 -21.14 9.03
CA GLY A 132 -13.47 -21.31 9.52
C GLY A 132 -13.96 -22.74 9.77
N ALA A 133 -13.27 -23.50 10.60
CA ALA A 133 -13.74 -24.76 11.10
C ALA A 133 -14.95 -24.50 12.00
N GLU A 134 -16.10 -25.09 11.65
CA GLU A 134 -17.33 -24.93 12.41
C GLU A 134 -17.11 -25.41 13.85
N ALA A 135 -17.39 -24.52 14.81
CA ALA A 135 -17.28 -24.86 16.21
C ALA A 135 -18.25 -25.99 16.54
N GLY A 136 -17.77 -27.01 17.26
CA GLY A 136 -18.55 -28.22 17.46
C GLY A 136 -17.79 -29.27 18.24
N VAL A 137 -18.52 -30.33 18.59
CA VAL A 137 -17.94 -31.52 19.22
C VAL A 137 -18.33 -32.71 18.38
N ILE A 138 -17.36 -33.24 17.65
CA ILE A 138 -17.53 -34.38 16.75
C ILE A 138 -17.04 -35.61 17.49
N LYS A 139 -17.88 -36.64 17.60
CA LYS A 139 -17.46 -37.92 18.17
C LYS A 139 -16.63 -38.68 17.15
N ASN A 140 -15.50 -39.23 17.58
CA ASN A 140 -14.67 -40.08 16.74
C ASN A 140 -15.16 -41.53 16.78
N ASP A 141 -15.68 -41.99 17.93
CA ASP A 141 -16.17 -43.36 18.14
C ASP A 141 -17.54 -43.41 18.84
N GLU A 142 -18.30 -44.49 18.61
CA GLU A 142 -19.59 -44.73 19.28
C GLU A 142 -19.45 -45.37 20.67
N THR A 143 -18.30 -46.00 20.96
CA THR A 143 -18.03 -46.65 22.24
C THR A 143 -17.64 -45.62 23.30
N SER A 144 -18.29 -45.71 24.47
CA SER A 144 -18.01 -44.82 25.59
C SER A 144 -17.34 -45.57 26.74
N VAL A 145 -16.35 -44.95 27.38
CA VAL A 145 -15.75 -45.46 28.61
C VAL A 145 -16.26 -44.61 29.78
N LYS A 146 -17.10 -45.19 30.64
CA LYS A 146 -17.76 -44.50 31.76
C LYS A 146 -18.54 -43.24 31.32
N GLY A 147 -19.14 -43.29 30.13
CA GLY A 147 -19.95 -42.20 29.56
C GLY A 147 -19.16 -41.04 28.93
N PHE A 148 -17.83 -41.18 28.78
CA PHE A 148 -16.99 -40.27 28.00
C PHE A 148 -16.70 -40.87 26.63
N PHE A 149 -16.71 -40.02 25.60
CA PHE A 149 -16.48 -40.37 24.20
C PHE A 149 -15.26 -39.61 23.70
N ASP A 150 -14.41 -40.24 22.92
CA ASP A 150 -13.30 -39.54 22.28
C ASP A 150 -13.84 -38.64 21.17
N CYS A 151 -13.56 -37.35 21.30
CA CYS A 151 -14.11 -36.32 20.43
C CYS A 151 -13.02 -35.41 19.88
N ASP A 152 -13.21 -34.98 18.65
CA ASP A 152 -12.56 -33.81 18.09
C ASP A 152 -13.41 -32.58 18.47
N VAL A 153 -12.84 -31.75 19.35
CA VAL A 153 -13.49 -30.54 19.89
C VAL A 153 -12.93 -29.33 19.17
N ILE A 154 -13.79 -28.58 18.50
CA ILE A 154 -13.48 -27.29 17.90
C ILE A 154 -14.24 -26.24 18.70
N GLY A 155 -13.53 -25.42 19.47
CA GLY A 155 -14.16 -24.47 20.39
C GLY A 155 -13.38 -23.17 20.51
N ARG A 156 -14.09 -22.10 20.84
CA ARG A 156 -13.46 -20.81 21.13
C ARG A 156 -12.96 -20.78 22.57
N VAL A 157 -11.72 -20.37 22.78
CA VAL A 157 -11.18 -20.26 24.13
C VAL A 157 -11.96 -19.20 24.91
N GLU A 158 -12.59 -19.54 26.02
CA GLU A 158 -13.26 -18.58 26.88
C GLU A 158 -12.25 -17.97 27.86
N SER A 159 -11.41 -18.82 28.45
CA SER A 159 -10.31 -18.40 29.32
C SER A 159 -9.34 -19.54 29.58
N ARG A 160 -8.14 -19.20 30.05
CA ARG A 160 -7.13 -20.13 30.54
C ARG A 160 -6.74 -19.72 31.96
N GLN A 161 -7.07 -20.55 32.95
CA GLN A 161 -6.82 -20.23 34.36
C GLN A 161 -6.48 -21.50 35.15
N ARG A 162 -5.54 -21.40 36.09
CA ARG A 162 -5.20 -22.48 37.05
C ARG A 162 -4.94 -23.84 36.38
N GLY A 163 -4.19 -23.85 35.27
CA GLY A 163 -3.87 -25.05 34.49
C GLY A 163 -5.04 -25.66 33.72
N ARG A 164 -6.15 -24.94 33.55
CA ARG A 164 -7.32 -25.38 32.78
C ARG A 164 -7.54 -24.47 31.57
N LEU A 165 -8.03 -25.07 30.49
CA LEU A 165 -8.52 -24.40 29.30
C LEU A 165 -10.04 -24.54 29.26
N ILE A 166 -10.73 -23.41 29.16
CA ILE A 166 -12.18 -23.35 29.08
C ILE A 166 -12.54 -23.01 27.64
N LEU A 167 -13.34 -23.85 26.99
CA LEU A 167 -13.76 -23.71 25.60
C LEU A 167 -15.27 -23.50 25.53
N ARG A 168 -15.70 -22.55 24.71
CA ARG A 168 -17.09 -22.35 24.31
C ARG A 168 -17.35 -23.10 23.01
N VAL A 169 -18.44 -23.83 22.98
CA VAL A 169 -18.90 -24.62 21.83
C VAL A 169 -20.40 -24.42 21.63
N PRO A 170 -20.95 -24.55 20.41
CA PRO A 170 -22.38 -24.37 20.19
C PRO A 170 -23.26 -25.31 21.03
N VAL A 171 -24.41 -24.81 21.45
CA VAL A 171 -25.43 -25.58 22.17
C VAL A 171 -26.33 -26.27 21.15
N GLY A 172 -26.71 -27.53 21.39
CA GLY A 172 -27.62 -28.28 20.51
C GLY A 172 -26.98 -29.40 19.70
N GLY A 173 -25.65 -29.57 19.80
CA GLY A 173 -24.92 -30.74 19.30
C GLY A 173 -24.79 -31.86 20.34
N PHE A 174 -23.62 -32.52 20.40
CA PHE A 174 -23.34 -33.59 21.37
C PHE A 174 -23.33 -33.14 22.84
N VAL A 175 -23.01 -31.87 23.11
CA VAL A 175 -22.92 -31.30 24.45
C VAL A 175 -24.06 -30.32 24.72
N THR A 176 -24.62 -30.38 25.93
CA THR A 176 -25.82 -29.60 26.30
C THR A 176 -25.54 -28.24 26.94
N LYS A 177 -24.33 -28.02 27.47
CA LYS A 177 -23.98 -26.80 28.24
C LYS A 177 -23.17 -25.74 27.49
N GLY A 178 -22.85 -25.98 26.22
CA GLY A 178 -22.10 -25.05 25.36
C GLY A 178 -20.70 -24.68 25.87
N ARG A 179 -20.18 -25.42 26.86
CA ARG A 179 -18.92 -25.13 27.54
C ARG A 179 -18.21 -26.43 27.90
N ILE A 180 -16.91 -26.49 27.60
CA ILE A 180 -16.03 -27.61 27.90
C ILE A 180 -14.88 -27.07 28.76
N ILE A 181 -14.61 -27.74 29.88
CA ILE A 181 -13.52 -27.37 30.79
C ILE A 181 -12.52 -28.52 30.78
N ALA A 182 -11.34 -28.29 30.22
CA ALA A 182 -10.31 -29.30 30.06
C ALA A 182 -9.06 -28.96 30.88
N GLN A 183 -8.42 -29.98 31.46
CA GLN A 183 -7.15 -29.83 32.17
C GLN A 183 -6.01 -29.77 31.15
N LEU A 184 -5.08 -28.82 31.31
CA LEU A 184 -3.83 -28.82 30.55
C LEU A 184 -2.85 -29.81 31.20
N ALA A 185 -2.03 -30.48 30.39
CA ALA A 185 -0.97 -31.34 30.90
C ALA A 185 0.00 -30.55 31.80
N LYS A 186 0.59 -31.22 32.79
CA LYS A 186 1.58 -30.60 33.70
C LYS A 186 2.95 -30.36 33.03
N LYS A 187 3.21 -31.03 31.91
CA LYS A 187 4.41 -30.88 31.06
C LYS A 187 4.04 -30.08 29.79
N ASP A 188 5.05 -29.68 29.02
CA ASP A 188 4.92 -28.83 27.83
C ASP A 188 3.75 -29.24 26.93
N VAL A 189 2.76 -28.35 26.82
CA VAL A 189 1.61 -28.51 25.92
C VAL A 189 2.04 -28.07 24.53
N HIS A 190 1.96 -28.96 23.56
CA HIS A 190 2.33 -28.67 22.19
C HIS A 190 1.20 -27.92 21.47
N VAL A 191 1.42 -26.63 21.20
CA VAL A 191 0.48 -25.81 20.44
C VAL A 191 0.98 -25.65 19.03
N SER A 192 0.26 -26.22 18.07
CA SER A 192 0.50 -26.00 16.65
C SER A 192 -0.41 -24.88 16.14
N PHE A 193 0.06 -24.14 15.15
CA PHE A 193 -0.66 -23.04 14.51
C PHE A 193 -0.57 -23.16 13.00
N ARG A 194 -1.63 -22.77 12.30
CA ARG A 194 -1.64 -22.66 10.84
C ARG A 194 -2.47 -21.45 10.39
N SER A 195 -1.96 -20.68 9.44
CA SER A 195 -2.64 -19.50 8.87
C SER A 195 -2.36 -19.34 7.38
N ASN A 196 -3.27 -18.67 6.69
CA ASN A 196 -3.10 -18.24 5.29
C ASN A 196 -2.88 -16.73 5.16
N GLN A 197 -2.80 -15.98 6.27
CA GLN A 197 -2.62 -14.55 6.25
C GLN A 197 -1.14 -14.19 6.14
N TYR A 198 -0.65 -13.91 4.92
CA TYR A 198 0.76 -13.61 4.68
C TYR A 198 1.30 -12.44 5.54
N ARG A 199 0.43 -11.53 5.99
CA ARG A 199 0.79 -10.43 6.89
C ARG A 199 1.30 -10.86 8.27
N LYS A 200 1.10 -12.13 8.66
CA LYS A 200 1.65 -12.69 9.91
C LYS A 200 3.10 -13.12 9.78
N ILE A 201 3.59 -13.25 8.55
CA ILE A 201 4.99 -13.51 8.27
C ILE A 201 5.80 -12.30 8.75
N LYS A 202 6.91 -12.57 9.43
CA LYS A 202 7.82 -11.56 9.96
C LYS A 202 9.24 -11.74 9.41
N PRO A 203 10.06 -10.68 9.41
CA PRO A 203 11.48 -10.81 9.17
C PRO A 203 12.10 -11.91 10.05
N GLY A 204 12.92 -12.76 9.45
CA GLY A 204 13.54 -13.91 10.11
C GLY A 204 12.75 -15.23 10.01
N ASP A 205 11.50 -15.22 9.56
CA ASP A 205 10.76 -16.46 9.31
C ASP A 205 11.37 -17.25 8.13
N LYS A 206 11.30 -18.58 8.22
CA LYS A 206 11.93 -19.49 7.26
C LYS A 206 10.95 -19.86 6.16
N VAL A 207 11.27 -19.50 4.94
CA VAL A 207 10.56 -19.94 3.73
C VAL A 207 11.06 -21.33 3.37
N GLU A 208 10.29 -22.35 3.72
CA GLU A 208 10.64 -23.74 3.41
C GLU A 208 10.52 -24.00 1.92
N LYS A 209 9.45 -23.47 1.33
CA LYS A 209 9.19 -23.59 -0.10
C LYS A 209 8.36 -22.40 -0.59
N MET A 210 8.80 -21.81 -1.70
CA MET A 210 8.04 -20.79 -2.41
C MET A 210 8.11 -21.06 -3.90
N VAL A 211 6.96 -21.10 -4.57
CA VAL A 211 6.87 -21.16 -6.03
C VAL A 211 6.60 -19.74 -6.52
N VAL A 212 7.54 -19.23 -7.32
CA VAL A 212 7.50 -17.86 -7.85
C VAL A 212 7.42 -17.91 -9.37
N ALA A 213 6.49 -17.14 -9.92
CA ALA A 213 6.37 -16.89 -11.35
C ALA A 213 7.07 -15.57 -11.71
N ARG A 214 7.98 -15.61 -12.68
CA ARG A 214 8.63 -14.42 -13.25
C ARG A 214 7.93 -14.04 -14.54
N PHE A 215 7.51 -12.79 -14.66
CA PHE A 215 6.85 -12.26 -15.85
C PHE A 215 7.77 -11.36 -16.65
N SER A 216 7.47 -11.18 -17.94
CA SER A 216 8.19 -10.31 -18.87
C SER A 216 8.18 -8.83 -18.50
N THR A 217 7.42 -8.46 -17.46
CA THR A 217 7.45 -7.13 -16.85
C THR A 217 8.62 -6.96 -15.86
N GLY A 218 9.35 -8.04 -15.54
CA GLY A 218 10.36 -8.10 -14.48
C GLY A 218 9.79 -8.38 -13.09
N ASP A 219 8.46 -8.47 -12.96
CA ASP A 219 7.79 -8.76 -11.70
C ASP A 219 7.92 -10.25 -11.34
N TYR A 220 8.18 -10.52 -10.05
CA TYR A 220 8.06 -11.84 -9.44
C TYR A 220 6.74 -11.93 -8.67
N VAL A 221 5.98 -13.00 -8.85
CA VAL A 221 4.69 -13.22 -8.18
C VAL A 221 4.68 -14.57 -7.48
N ILE A 222 4.24 -14.59 -6.22
CA ILE A 222 4.09 -15.81 -5.44
C ILE A 222 2.85 -16.58 -5.94
N GLU A 223 3.07 -17.80 -6.38
CA GLU A 223 2.01 -18.77 -6.68
C GLU A 223 1.66 -19.59 -5.42
N SER A 224 2.70 -19.98 -4.68
CA SER A 224 2.53 -20.57 -3.36
C SER A 224 3.72 -20.28 -2.46
N ILE A 225 3.47 -20.16 -1.16
CA ILE A 225 4.52 -20.00 -0.15
C ILE A 225 4.17 -20.80 1.10
N ASP A 226 5.15 -21.53 1.61
CA ASP A 226 5.14 -22.29 2.85
C ASP A 226 6.21 -21.71 3.79
N VAL A 227 5.76 -21.23 4.95
CA VAL A 227 6.59 -20.50 5.90
C VAL A 227 6.53 -21.14 7.28
N GLU A 228 7.69 -21.52 7.80
CA GLU A 228 7.90 -21.89 9.19
C GLU A 228 8.22 -20.62 10.02
N MET A 229 7.37 -20.30 10.99
CA MET A 229 7.60 -19.16 11.88
C MET A 229 8.82 -19.37 12.78
N ALA A 230 9.69 -18.37 12.86
CA ALA A 230 10.83 -18.40 13.78
C ALA A 230 10.34 -18.43 15.24
N ARG A 231 11.06 -19.13 16.13
CA ARG A 231 10.67 -19.28 17.55
C ARG A 231 10.49 -17.94 18.28
N ASP A 232 11.33 -16.96 17.99
CA ASP A 232 11.25 -15.63 18.61
C ASP A 232 10.04 -14.83 18.07
N ASN A 233 9.68 -15.03 16.81
CA ASN A 233 8.49 -14.46 16.19
C ASN A 233 7.18 -15.13 16.65
N ALA A 234 7.24 -16.42 16.97
CA ALA A 234 6.14 -17.17 17.58
C ALA A 234 5.81 -16.67 19.00
N GLN A 235 6.78 -16.14 19.74
CA GLN A 235 6.55 -15.48 21.03
C GLN A 235 5.93 -14.07 20.86
N SER A 236 6.29 -13.32 19.82
CA SER A 236 5.72 -11.98 19.53
C SER A 236 4.39 -12.02 18.76
N ALA A 237 3.96 -13.17 18.24
CA ALA A 237 2.61 -13.40 17.71
C ALA A 237 1.51 -13.21 18.79
N THR A 238 1.91 -13.12 20.07
CA THR A 238 1.04 -12.79 21.21
C THR A 238 0.46 -11.37 21.19
N GLN A 239 0.92 -10.50 20.28
CA GLN A 239 0.41 -9.14 20.07
C GLN A 239 -0.42 -8.99 18.79
N ASP A 240 -0.98 -10.08 18.27
CA ASP A 240 -1.88 -9.96 17.13
C ASP A 240 -3.15 -9.18 17.52
N GLN A 241 -3.63 -8.28 16.65
CA GLN A 241 -4.87 -7.54 16.93
C GLN A 241 -6.04 -8.51 17.16
N ASP A 242 -6.03 -9.68 16.52
CA ASP A 242 -7.02 -10.72 16.72
C ASP A 242 -7.07 -11.25 18.16
N ALA A 243 -5.93 -11.37 18.85
CA ALA A 243 -5.83 -11.81 20.24
C ALA A 243 -6.39 -10.77 21.24
N LYS A 244 -6.36 -9.48 20.88
CA LYS A 244 -6.91 -8.39 21.70
C LYS A 244 -8.44 -8.44 21.77
N TYR A 245 -9.10 -8.83 20.69
CA TYR A 245 -10.57 -8.80 20.56
C TYR A 245 -11.20 -10.19 20.56
N SER A 246 -10.40 -11.24 20.75
CA SER A 246 -10.86 -12.61 20.64
C SER A 246 -11.95 -12.93 21.68
N ASN A 247 -11.92 -12.31 22.86
CA ASN A 247 -12.93 -12.50 23.91
C ASN A 247 -14.34 -11.99 23.54
N LEU A 248 -14.50 -11.30 22.41
CA LEU A 248 -15.78 -10.75 21.94
C LEU A 248 -16.48 -11.69 20.95
N SER A 249 -17.81 -11.66 20.95
CA SER A 249 -18.61 -12.45 20.02
C SER A 249 -18.38 -12.00 18.58
N ASP A 250 -18.26 -12.97 17.66
CA ASP A 250 -18.27 -12.68 16.22
C ASP A 250 -19.63 -12.93 15.57
N ASP A 251 -20.61 -13.36 16.37
CA ASP A 251 -21.98 -13.53 15.93
C ASP A 251 -22.64 -12.14 15.81
N PRO A 252 -23.18 -11.76 14.64
CA PRO A 252 -23.92 -10.51 14.48
C PRO A 252 -25.20 -10.54 15.34
N PRO A 253 -25.57 -9.42 16.00
CA PRO A 253 -26.84 -9.33 16.72
C PRO A 253 -28.05 -9.35 15.77
N ASP A 254 -29.18 -9.84 16.26
CA ASP A 254 -30.45 -9.90 15.49
C ASP A 254 -31.06 -8.52 15.22
N VAL A 255 -30.75 -7.54 16.07
CA VAL A 255 -31.26 -6.16 15.96
C VAL A 255 -30.11 -5.15 16.04
N PRO A 256 -30.19 -4.02 15.30
CA PRO A 256 -29.20 -2.96 15.43
C PRO A 256 -29.13 -2.42 16.85
N ARG A 257 -27.91 -2.21 17.34
CA ARG A 257 -27.63 -1.70 18.68
C ARG A 257 -26.65 -0.53 18.64
N SER A 258 -26.60 0.25 19.72
CA SER A 258 -25.61 1.32 19.88
C SER A 258 -24.48 0.89 20.81
N VAL A 259 -23.24 1.08 20.37
CA VAL A 259 -22.01 1.00 21.17
C VAL A 259 -21.22 2.30 21.06
N ARG A 260 -20.35 2.57 22.02
CA ARG A 260 -19.65 3.86 22.13
C ARG A 260 -18.18 3.71 22.47
N SER A 261 -17.40 4.71 22.07
CA SER A 261 -16.02 4.96 22.50
C SER A 261 -15.90 6.41 22.99
N ALA A 262 -14.67 6.93 23.13
CA ALA A 262 -14.43 8.28 23.62
C ALA A 262 -14.96 9.37 22.67
N HIS A 263 -14.76 9.20 21.37
CA HIS A 263 -15.12 10.17 20.34
C HIS A 263 -16.22 9.69 19.38
N PHE A 264 -16.63 8.41 19.46
CA PHE A 264 -17.60 7.83 18.53
C PHE A 264 -18.81 7.18 19.21
N VAL A 265 -19.95 7.28 18.52
CA VAL A 265 -21.15 6.47 18.79
C VAL A 265 -21.44 5.66 17.54
N LEU A 266 -21.33 4.34 17.65
CA LEU A 266 -21.57 3.40 16.56
C LEU A 266 -22.94 2.74 16.75
N VAL A 267 -23.86 2.97 15.81
CA VAL A 267 -25.15 2.27 15.70
C VAL A 267 -24.98 1.21 14.62
N THR A 268 -25.06 -0.07 14.99
CA THR A 268 -24.64 -1.16 14.09
C THR A 268 -25.31 -2.50 14.40
N ASP A 269 -25.37 -3.37 13.40
CA ASP A 269 -25.75 -4.78 13.45
C ASP A 269 -24.56 -5.73 13.17
N ILE A 270 -23.32 -5.21 13.18
CA ILE A 270 -22.11 -6.04 13.11
C ILE A 270 -21.79 -6.65 14.47
N SER A 271 -21.01 -7.74 14.45
CA SER A 271 -20.63 -8.47 15.66
C SER A 271 -19.90 -7.59 16.70
N ASP A 272 -19.93 -8.01 17.97
CA ASP A 272 -19.24 -7.29 19.06
C ASP A 272 -17.74 -7.13 18.77
N ARG A 273 -17.13 -8.17 18.21
CA ARG A 273 -15.73 -8.18 17.81
C ARG A 273 -15.45 -7.14 16.74
N LYS A 274 -16.18 -7.18 15.62
CA LYS A 274 -16.02 -6.20 14.52
C LYS A 274 -16.29 -4.78 14.99
N ALA A 275 -17.34 -4.57 15.78
CA ALA A 275 -17.68 -3.25 16.32
C ALA A 275 -16.55 -2.67 17.19
N LYS A 276 -15.91 -3.50 18.03
CA LYS A 276 -14.79 -3.04 18.85
C LYS A 276 -13.54 -2.73 18.03
N ILE A 277 -13.20 -3.56 17.04
CA ILE A 277 -12.06 -3.30 16.13
C ILE A 277 -12.30 -1.98 15.39
N LEU A 278 -13.49 -1.80 14.83
CA LEU A 278 -13.85 -0.58 14.11
C LEU A 278 -13.74 0.66 15.00
N LEU A 279 -14.29 0.63 16.22
CA LEU A 279 -14.17 1.73 17.16
C LEU A 279 -12.69 2.03 17.49
N ASP A 280 -11.86 1.02 17.71
CA ASP A 280 -10.43 1.24 18.00
C ASP A 280 -9.67 1.81 16.79
N ASN A 281 -10.01 1.39 15.57
CA ASN A 281 -9.46 1.96 14.34
C ASN A 281 -9.89 3.42 14.16
N LEU A 282 -11.15 3.75 14.44
CA LEU A 282 -11.67 5.11 14.40
C LEU A 282 -11.00 6.01 15.44
N GLU A 283 -10.82 5.52 16.66
CA GLU A 283 -10.09 6.23 17.73
C GLU A 283 -8.61 6.42 17.37
N TYR A 284 -7.98 5.42 16.79
CA TYR A 284 -6.61 5.55 16.31
C TYR A 284 -6.49 6.62 15.21
N MET A 285 -7.36 6.55 14.20
CA MET A 285 -7.42 7.51 13.11
C MET A 285 -7.67 8.93 13.63
N ILE A 286 -8.67 9.15 14.50
CA ILE A 286 -9.02 10.49 14.99
C ILE A 286 -7.88 11.11 15.79
N ASN A 287 -7.10 10.31 16.53
CA ASN A 287 -5.93 10.78 17.25
C ASN A 287 -4.84 11.28 16.29
N LEU A 288 -4.56 10.54 15.21
CA LEU A 288 -3.60 10.95 14.18
C LEU A 288 -4.05 12.23 13.47
N VAL A 289 -5.31 12.27 13.04
CA VAL A 289 -5.90 13.40 12.34
C VAL A 289 -5.91 14.65 13.24
N SER A 290 -6.30 14.51 14.50
CA SER A 290 -6.33 15.61 15.47
C SER A 290 -4.94 16.17 15.73
N LYS A 291 -3.93 15.30 15.81
CA LYS A 291 -2.51 15.70 15.92
C LYS A 291 -2.03 16.41 14.65
N TYR A 292 -2.38 15.90 13.47
CA TYR A 292 -2.04 16.54 12.19
C TYR A 292 -2.59 17.97 12.13
N PHE A 293 -3.87 18.18 12.47
CA PHE A 293 -4.48 19.51 12.43
C PHE A 293 -4.23 20.38 13.67
N GLY A 294 -3.80 19.78 14.79
CA GLY A 294 -3.68 20.46 16.08
C GLY A 294 -5.04 20.85 16.68
N ARG A 295 -6.11 20.10 16.39
CA ARG A 295 -7.46 20.33 16.92
C ARG A 295 -8.15 19.00 17.23
N PRO A 296 -8.71 18.80 18.43
CA PRO A 296 -9.54 17.62 18.72
C PRO A 296 -10.95 17.75 18.11
N PRO A 297 -11.70 16.64 17.97
CA PRO A 297 -13.11 16.69 17.58
C PRO A 297 -13.93 17.52 18.60
N LYS A 298 -14.89 18.31 18.11
CA LYS A 298 -15.75 19.17 18.93
C LYS A 298 -16.96 18.45 19.57
N GLY A 299 -17.01 17.13 19.50
CA GLY A 299 -18.09 16.32 20.04
C GLY A 299 -17.99 14.86 19.61
N LEU A 300 -19.03 14.10 19.91
CA LEU A 300 -19.15 12.72 19.46
C LEU A 300 -19.52 12.67 17.98
N ILE A 301 -18.80 11.85 17.22
CA ILE A 301 -19.12 11.52 15.84
C ILE A 301 -20.04 10.29 15.85
N LYS A 302 -21.25 10.45 15.31
CA LYS A 302 -22.20 9.35 15.18
C LYS A 302 -21.93 8.60 13.88
N CYS A 303 -21.75 7.29 13.95
CA CYS A 303 -21.62 6.40 12.81
C CYS A 303 -22.77 5.38 12.82
N VAL A 304 -23.53 5.32 11.74
CA VAL A 304 -24.53 4.29 11.47
C VAL A 304 -23.92 3.34 10.44
N VAL A 305 -23.57 2.13 10.87
CA VAL A 305 -22.83 1.16 10.08
C VAL A 305 -23.65 -0.11 9.98
N ALA A 306 -24.09 -0.46 8.78
CA ALA A 306 -24.98 -1.59 8.58
C ALA A 306 -24.33 -2.67 7.71
N ARG A 307 -24.33 -3.91 8.22
CA ARG A 307 -24.16 -5.12 7.42
C ARG A 307 -25.46 -5.46 6.68
N ASN A 308 -26.60 -5.42 7.38
CA ASN A 308 -27.92 -5.56 6.79
C ASN A 308 -28.66 -4.21 6.83
N VAL A 309 -28.56 -3.43 5.75
CA VAL A 309 -29.19 -2.10 5.65
C VAL A 309 -30.70 -2.15 5.87
N SER A 310 -31.38 -3.24 5.50
CA SER A 310 -32.83 -3.39 5.68
C SER A 310 -33.23 -3.44 7.16
N ALA A 311 -32.36 -3.91 8.05
CA ALA A 311 -32.61 -3.92 9.50
C ALA A 311 -32.72 -2.51 10.10
N PHE A 312 -32.27 -1.49 9.36
CA PHE A 312 -32.29 -0.09 9.79
C PHE A 312 -33.45 0.71 9.21
N ALA A 313 -34.41 0.09 8.52
CA ALA A 313 -35.53 0.79 7.89
C ALA A 313 -36.34 1.66 8.88
N SER A 314 -36.46 1.23 10.13
CA SER A 314 -37.15 1.97 11.21
C SER A 314 -36.35 3.13 11.80
N PHE A 315 -35.06 3.27 11.48
CA PHE A 315 -34.18 4.31 12.04
C PHE A 315 -34.29 5.67 11.33
N GLY A 316 -35.16 5.79 10.32
CA GLY A 316 -35.37 7.05 9.60
C GLY A 316 -34.14 7.51 8.81
N LEU A 317 -33.44 6.58 8.15
CA LEU A 317 -32.26 6.89 7.36
C LEU A 317 -32.59 7.88 6.22
N PRO A 318 -31.76 8.91 5.97
CA PRO A 318 -31.91 9.73 4.77
C PRO A 318 -31.87 8.88 3.50
N GLN A 319 -32.76 9.13 2.54
CA GLN A 319 -32.91 8.27 1.35
C GLN A 319 -31.61 8.06 0.57
N HIS A 320 -30.82 9.13 0.40
CA HIS A 320 -29.53 9.05 -0.29
C HIS A 320 -28.49 8.23 0.50
N ALA A 321 -28.53 8.28 1.84
CA ALA A 321 -27.66 7.48 2.69
C ALA A 321 -28.02 5.99 2.62
N TYR A 322 -29.32 5.68 2.66
CA TYR A 322 -29.82 4.31 2.46
C TYR A 322 -29.34 3.72 1.12
N GLN A 323 -29.42 4.49 0.03
CA GLN A 323 -28.95 4.06 -1.30
C GLN A 323 -27.43 3.82 -1.33
N LYS A 324 -26.63 4.71 -0.72
CA LYS A 324 -25.17 4.55 -0.63
C LYS A 324 -24.78 3.29 0.14
N MET A 325 -25.39 3.07 1.30
CA MET A 325 -25.12 1.87 2.12
C MET A 325 -25.48 0.58 1.38
N ARG A 326 -26.60 0.55 0.62
CA ARG A 326 -26.97 -0.62 -0.20
C ARG A 326 -26.00 -0.91 -1.35
N ASN A 327 -25.26 0.09 -1.80
CA ASN A 327 -24.24 -0.04 -2.83
C ASN A 327 -22.83 -0.23 -2.24
N ASN A 328 -22.73 -0.75 -1.00
CA ASN A 328 -21.48 -0.97 -0.28
C ASN A 328 -20.60 0.30 -0.19
N ALA A 329 -21.23 1.46 0.00
CA ALA A 329 -20.55 2.75 0.12
C ALA A 329 -21.01 3.52 1.37
N GLY A 330 -20.38 4.68 1.58
CA GLY A 330 -20.68 5.58 2.68
C GLY A 330 -21.14 6.97 2.22
N VAL A 331 -21.67 7.72 3.17
CA VAL A 331 -21.87 9.17 3.08
C VAL A 331 -21.93 9.81 4.47
N THR A 332 -21.35 10.99 4.56
CA THR A 332 -21.46 11.85 5.75
C THR A 332 -22.49 12.93 5.53
N VAL A 333 -23.45 13.03 6.43
CA VAL A 333 -24.46 14.08 6.43
C VAL A 333 -24.17 15.04 7.57
N SER A 334 -23.80 16.27 7.22
CA SER A 334 -23.59 17.37 8.15
C SER A 334 -24.80 18.29 8.22
N GLN A 335 -25.17 18.72 9.43
CA GLN A 335 -26.21 19.71 9.67
C GLN A 335 -25.65 20.85 10.53
N SER A 336 -25.89 22.08 10.10
CA SER A 336 -25.48 23.28 10.80
C SER A 336 -26.66 23.89 11.55
N LEU A 337 -26.53 24.03 12.87
CA LEU A 337 -27.46 24.77 13.72
C LEU A 337 -26.70 25.96 14.34
N GLY A 338 -26.77 27.11 13.69
CA GLY A 338 -25.97 28.28 14.06
C GLY A 338 -24.47 28.01 13.91
N ARG A 339 -23.71 28.14 15.02
CA ARG A 339 -22.25 27.87 15.06
C ARG A 339 -21.90 26.40 15.33
N GLN A 340 -22.88 25.58 15.70
CA GLN A 340 -22.67 24.14 15.91
C GLN A 340 -22.91 23.38 14.62
N VAL A 341 -21.96 22.53 14.26
CA VAL A 341 -22.11 21.57 13.16
C VAL A 341 -22.14 20.18 13.77
N THR A 342 -23.19 19.43 13.48
CA THR A 342 -23.25 17.99 13.76
C THR A 342 -23.02 17.24 12.46
N ALA A 343 -22.42 16.06 12.54
CA ALA A 343 -22.19 15.21 11.38
C ALA A 343 -22.47 13.75 11.76
N THR A 344 -23.23 13.06 10.91
CA THR A 344 -23.52 11.64 11.04
C THR A 344 -22.98 10.90 9.83
N VAL A 345 -22.16 9.88 10.08
CA VAL A 345 -21.67 8.93 9.09
C VAL A 345 -22.72 7.84 8.87
N TYR A 346 -23.00 7.51 7.62
CA TYR A 346 -23.82 6.37 7.21
C TYR A 346 -22.99 5.51 6.25
N ALA A 347 -22.74 4.25 6.57
CA ALA A 347 -21.84 3.40 5.77
C ALA A 347 -22.21 1.91 5.82
N CYS A 348 -21.76 1.16 4.82
CA CYS A 348 -21.68 -0.30 4.88
C CYS A 348 -20.65 -0.74 5.95
N ASP A 349 -20.52 -2.06 6.18
CA ASP A 349 -19.62 -2.62 7.19
C ASP A 349 -18.14 -2.71 6.76
N ASP A 350 -17.76 -2.06 5.67
CA ASP A 350 -16.36 -1.89 5.26
C ASP A 350 -15.65 -0.84 6.12
N PHE A 351 -14.59 -1.24 6.81
CA PHE A 351 -13.91 -0.36 7.77
C PHE A 351 -13.26 0.85 7.09
N GLY A 352 -12.73 0.69 5.89
CA GLY A 352 -12.08 1.78 5.17
C GLY A 352 -13.08 2.84 4.74
N VAL A 353 -14.27 2.42 4.29
CA VAL A 353 -15.39 3.32 4.00
C VAL A 353 -15.81 4.08 5.26
N VAL A 354 -15.94 3.41 6.41
CA VAL A 354 -16.33 4.09 7.66
C VAL A 354 -15.27 5.10 8.10
N GLN A 355 -13.98 4.77 7.97
CA GLN A 355 -12.87 5.68 8.31
C GLN A 355 -12.84 6.90 7.38
N HIS A 356 -13.01 6.70 6.07
CA HIS A 356 -13.13 7.76 5.08
C HIS A 356 -14.24 8.75 5.47
N GLU A 357 -15.44 8.24 5.75
CA GLU A 357 -16.58 9.11 6.12
C GLU A 357 -16.39 9.77 7.50
N ALA A 358 -15.80 9.06 8.46
CA ALA A 358 -15.48 9.65 9.76
C ALA A 358 -14.52 10.85 9.64
N MET A 359 -13.63 10.88 8.65
CA MET A 359 -12.80 12.04 8.35
C MET A 359 -13.64 13.25 7.91
N HIS A 360 -14.61 13.05 7.02
CA HIS A 360 -15.55 14.12 6.61
C HIS A 360 -16.35 14.66 7.81
N ALA A 361 -16.80 13.75 8.68
CA ALA A 361 -17.55 14.12 9.87
C ALA A 361 -16.69 14.95 10.85
N TYR A 362 -15.46 14.50 11.11
CA TYR A 362 -14.49 15.24 11.91
C TYR A 362 -14.24 16.65 11.35
N CYS A 363 -13.97 16.76 10.04
CA CYS A 363 -13.68 18.03 9.41
C CYS A 363 -14.87 19.00 9.52
N SER A 364 -16.07 18.52 9.21
CA SER A 364 -17.31 19.30 9.30
C SER A 364 -17.57 19.81 10.72
N GLN A 365 -17.49 18.94 11.73
CA GLN A 365 -17.72 19.33 13.12
C GLN A 365 -16.65 20.31 13.64
N THR A 366 -15.38 20.08 13.29
CA THR A 366 -14.24 20.82 13.86
C THR A 366 -14.04 22.18 13.19
N PHE A 367 -14.17 22.23 11.86
CA PHE A 367 -13.85 23.42 11.05
C PHE A 367 -15.07 24.10 10.44
N GLY A 368 -16.23 23.44 10.40
CA GLY A 368 -17.48 23.97 9.83
C GLY A 368 -17.75 23.53 8.39
N SER A 369 -16.79 22.87 7.73
CA SER A 369 -16.97 22.16 6.46
C SER A 369 -15.80 21.20 6.20
N THR A 370 -15.90 20.41 5.13
CA THR A 370 -14.81 19.53 4.66
C THR A 370 -13.85 20.24 3.69
N GLY A 371 -14.10 21.50 3.33
CA GLY A 371 -13.35 22.23 2.31
C GLY A 371 -13.80 21.88 0.88
N PRO A 372 -13.04 22.28 -0.15
CA PRO A 372 -13.35 21.94 -1.53
C PRO A 372 -13.18 20.44 -1.79
N THR A 373 -13.95 19.90 -2.73
CA THR A 373 -14.03 18.47 -3.05
C THR A 373 -12.66 17.78 -3.19
N TRP A 374 -11.70 18.41 -3.88
CA TRP A 374 -10.37 17.83 -4.07
C TRP A 374 -9.64 17.59 -2.75
N TYR A 375 -9.77 18.54 -1.82
CA TYR A 375 -9.13 18.48 -0.51
C TYR A 375 -9.89 17.53 0.41
N ALA A 376 -11.22 17.65 0.45
CA ALA A 376 -12.09 16.81 1.28
C ALA A 376 -11.86 15.32 1.00
N GLU A 377 -12.02 14.90 -0.26
CA GLU A 377 -11.89 13.50 -0.66
C GLU A 377 -10.43 13.01 -0.56
N GLY A 378 -9.47 13.85 -0.96
CA GLY A 378 -8.06 13.49 -0.89
C GLY A 378 -7.58 13.27 0.55
N MET A 379 -8.01 14.13 1.49
CA MET A 379 -7.69 13.97 2.91
C MET A 379 -8.48 12.84 3.58
N ALA A 380 -9.71 12.55 3.14
CA ALA A 380 -10.48 11.40 3.61
C ALA A 380 -9.80 10.07 3.23
N GLU A 381 -9.33 9.95 2.00
CA GLU A 381 -8.51 8.80 1.57
C GLU A 381 -7.18 8.74 2.34
N MET A 382 -6.49 9.87 2.57
CA MET A 382 -5.29 9.87 3.42
C MET A 382 -5.59 9.37 4.85
N GLY A 383 -6.72 9.78 5.43
CA GLY A 383 -7.15 9.33 6.76
C GLY A 383 -7.37 7.82 6.82
N ASN A 384 -7.88 7.20 5.75
CA ASN A 384 -8.03 5.75 5.63
C ASN A 384 -6.67 5.01 5.64
N TYR A 385 -5.63 5.59 5.05
CA TYR A 385 -4.30 4.95 4.94
C TYR A 385 -3.28 5.38 6.00
N TRP A 386 -3.58 6.39 6.83
CA TRP A 386 -2.61 6.93 7.79
C TRP A 386 -2.22 5.95 8.89
N LYS A 387 -0.91 5.81 9.09
CA LYS A 387 -0.30 5.03 10.17
C LYS A 387 0.74 5.90 10.87
N GLU A 388 0.84 5.78 12.19
CA GLU A 388 1.78 6.55 12.98
C GLU A 388 3.23 6.29 12.54
N GLY A 389 3.99 7.36 12.34
CA GLY A 389 5.40 7.28 11.94
C GLY A 389 5.65 6.76 10.51
N GLN A 390 4.62 6.32 9.79
CA GLN A 390 4.74 5.86 8.41
C GLN A 390 4.63 7.05 7.46
N LEU A 391 5.72 7.29 6.73
CA LEU A 391 5.82 8.34 5.71
C LEU A 391 5.85 7.75 4.30
N ALA A 392 6.05 6.45 4.17
CA ALA A 392 6.03 5.76 2.89
C ALA A 392 4.59 5.57 2.41
N VAL A 393 4.41 5.59 1.09
CA VAL A 393 3.15 5.16 0.46
C VAL A 393 2.85 3.73 0.90
N ASP A 394 1.62 3.49 1.32
CA ASP A 394 1.12 2.18 1.72
C ASP A 394 -0.40 2.13 1.46
N ILE A 395 -0.77 1.86 0.22
CA ILE A 395 -2.16 1.85 -0.26
C ILE A 395 -2.48 0.56 -1.03
N GLN A 396 -3.76 0.38 -1.38
CA GLN A 396 -4.21 -0.77 -2.16
C GLN A 396 -3.53 -0.82 -3.54
N PRO A 397 -2.96 -1.98 -3.96
CA PRO A 397 -2.29 -2.12 -5.25
C PRO A 397 -3.17 -1.81 -6.48
N SER A 398 -4.48 -2.02 -6.37
CA SER A 398 -5.46 -1.69 -7.42
C SER A 398 -5.49 -0.18 -7.74
N VAL A 399 -5.37 0.67 -6.72
CA VAL A 399 -5.32 2.14 -6.84
C VAL A 399 -4.02 2.57 -7.50
N ILE A 400 -2.89 1.98 -7.09
CA ILE A 400 -1.58 2.23 -7.71
C ILE A 400 -1.61 1.89 -9.20
N THR A 401 -2.15 0.71 -9.52
CA THR A 401 -2.28 0.23 -10.90
C THR A 401 -3.13 1.15 -11.75
N TYR A 402 -4.26 1.60 -11.21
CA TYR A 402 -5.12 2.56 -11.90
C TYR A 402 -4.38 3.86 -12.20
N LEU A 403 -3.70 4.44 -11.21
CA LEU A 403 -3.00 5.73 -11.35
C LEU A 403 -1.84 5.64 -12.35
N LYS A 404 -1.05 4.55 -12.33
CA LYS A 404 0.10 4.37 -13.24
C LYS A 404 -0.29 4.09 -14.69
N ASN A 405 -1.45 3.46 -14.92
CA ASN A 405 -1.89 3.08 -16.28
C ASN A 405 -2.91 4.04 -16.90
N SER A 406 -3.45 4.97 -16.11
CA SER A 406 -4.40 5.96 -16.60
C SER A 406 -3.69 7.18 -17.18
N LYS A 407 -4.32 7.87 -18.13
CA LYS A 407 -3.81 9.15 -18.63
C LYS A 407 -3.75 10.15 -17.45
N PRO A 408 -2.57 10.72 -17.13
CA PRO A 408 -2.43 11.66 -16.03
C PRO A 408 -3.43 12.82 -16.15
N LYS A 409 -4.15 13.08 -15.05
CA LYS A 409 -4.99 14.28 -14.96
C LYS A 409 -4.08 15.46 -14.64
N SER A 410 -4.26 16.57 -15.37
CA SER A 410 -3.53 17.79 -15.05
C SER A 410 -3.93 18.30 -13.67
N LEU A 411 -2.96 18.90 -12.96
CA LEU A 411 -3.15 19.50 -11.64
C LEU A 411 -4.40 20.38 -11.57
N LEU A 412 -4.60 21.26 -12.56
CA LEU A 412 -5.75 22.17 -12.64
C LEU A 412 -7.09 21.43 -12.71
N LYS A 413 -7.16 20.27 -13.39
CA LYS A 413 -8.37 19.45 -13.45
C LYS A 413 -8.65 18.72 -12.14
N ILE A 414 -7.64 18.54 -11.28
CA ILE A 414 -7.82 17.89 -9.98
C ILE A 414 -8.38 18.89 -8.96
N VAL A 415 -7.90 20.14 -9.01
CA VAL A 415 -8.27 21.20 -8.05
C VAL A 415 -9.46 22.05 -8.48
N GLU A 416 -10.03 21.78 -9.66
CA GLU A 416 -11.11 22.56 -10.25
C GLU A 416 -12.31 22.75 -9.30
N PRO A 417 -12.78 23.99 -9.09
CA PRO A 417 -13.96 24.26 -8.30
C PRO A 417 -15.22 23.60 -8.90
N GLY A 418 -16.11 23.09 -8.06
CA GLY A 418 -17.42 22.59 -8.50
C GLY A 418 -17.47 21.14 -8.98
N GLN A 419 -16.37 20.38 -8.86
CA GLN A 419 -16.45 18.92 -9.02
C GLN A 419 -17.32 18.29 -7.95
N VAL A 420 -18.12 17.31 -8.36
CA VAL A 420 -19.12 16.68 -7.49
C VAL A 420 -18.45 15.57 -6.65
N THR A 421 -18.99 15.33 -5.47
CA THR A 421 -18.60 14.22 -4.58
C THR A 421 -19.39 12.98 -4.99
N GLY A 422 -18.74 11.81 -5.12
CA GLY A 422 -19.36 10.58 -5.61
C GLY A 422 -18.99 10.19 -7.04
N ASP A 423 -18.07 10.92 -7.67
CA ASP A 423 -17.71 10.83 -9.10
C ASP A 423 -16.83 9.61 -9.47
N SER A 424 -16.90 8.53 -8.68
CA SER A 424 -16.11 7.27 -8.72
C SER A 424 -14.81 7.26 -7.89
N TRP A 425 -14.44 6.07 -7.39
CA TRP A 425 -13.21 5.85 -6.62
C TRP A 425 -11.94 6.25 -7.39
N GLN A 426 -12.00 6.20 -8.72
CA GLN A 426 -10.94 6.67 -9.61
C GLN A 426 -10.65 8.16 -9.44
N ALA A 427 -11.68 8.99 -9.27
CA ALA A 427 -11.48 10.43 -9.04
C ALA A 427 -10.80 10.69 -7.68
N TYR A 428 -11.13 9.87 -6.68
CA TYR A 428 -10.55 9.95 -5.34
C TYR A 428 -9.07 9.55 -5.35
N ALA A 429 -8.69 8.55 -6.15
CA ALA A 429 -7.30 8.15 -6.33
C ALA A 429 -6.38 9.32 -6.76
N TRP A 430 -6.82 10.13 -7.74
CA TRP A 430 -6.04 11.30 -8.19
C TRP A 430 -5.91 12.38 -7.11
N ARG A 431 -6.98 12.60 -6.34
CA ARG A 431 -7.03 13.57 -5.24
C ARG A 431 -6.18 13.12 -4.05
N TRP A 432 -6.23 11.84 -3.71
CA TRP A 432 -5.33 11.21 -2.74
C TRP A 432 -3.88 11.43 -3.15
N ALA A 433 -3.51 11.12 -4.40
CA ALA A 433 -2.13 11.25 -4.85
C ALA A 433 -1.62 12.70 -4.69
N LEU A 434 -2.47 13.69 -5.00
CA LEU A 434 -2.11 15.10 -4.86
C LEU A 434 -1.96 15.49 -3.39
N CYS A 435 -2.93 15.13 -2.54
CA CYS A 435 -2.87 15.46 -1.12
C CYS A 435 -1.69 14.77 -0.44
N HIS A 436 -1.42 13.50 -0.75
CA HIS A 436 -0.28 12.75 -0.24
C HIS A 436 1.05 13.43 -0.63
N MET A 437 1.19 13.81 -1.90
CA MET A 437 2.40 14.51 -2.36
C MET A 437 2.56 15.86 -1.65
N LEU A 438 1.51 16.68 -1.58
CA LEU A 438 1.60 18.00 -0.93
C LEU A 438 1.84 17.91 0.58
N ALA A 439 1.27 16.90 1.26
CA ALA A 439 1.40 16.72 2.71
C ALA A 439 2.79 16.24 3.13
N TYR A 440 3.50 15.50 2.28
CA TYR A 440 4.81 14.92 2.61
C TYR A 440 5.98 15.52 1.85
N ASN A 441 5.74 16.37 0.84
CA ASN A 441 6.82 17.09 0.17
C ASN A 441 7.27 18.31 1.00
N PRO A 442 8.54 18.39 1.44
CA PRO A 442 9.05 19.48 2.27
C PRO A 442 8.94 20.87 1.62
N ASN A 443 8.81 20.97 0.29
CA ASN A 443 8.59 22.24 -0.41
C ASN A 443 7.18 22.83 -0.17
N TYR A 444 6.21 21.97 0.17
CA TYR A 444 4.78 22.31 0.15
C TYR A 444 4.09 22.04 1.49
N ALA A 445 4.47 20.97 2.19
CA ALA A 445 3.84 20.49 3.43
C ALA A 445 3.59 21.57 4.50
N PRO A 446 4.54 22.49 4.79
CA PRO A 446 4.31 23.54 5.79
C PRO A 446 3.10 24.43 5.47
N ARG A 447 2.85 24.68 4.17
CA ARG A 447 1.73 25.51 3.70
C ARG A 447 0.45 24.70 3.52
N PHE A 448 0.55 23.41 3.20
CA PHE A 448 -0.60 22.56 2.88
C PHE A 448 -1.57 22.41 4.05
N LYS A 449 -1.05 22.16 5.25
CA LYS A 449 -1.87 22.09 6.48
C LYS A 449 -2.64 23.39 6.72
N ALA A 450 -1.94 24.53 6.66
CA ALA A 450 -2.56 25.85 6.89
C ALA A 450 -3.63 26.17 5.84
N LEU A 451 -3.33 25.90 4.56
CA LEU A 451 -4.31 26.03 3.47
C LEU A 451 -5.57 25.20 3.75
N GLY A 452 -5.40 23.92 4.11
CA GLY A 452 -6.49 23.01 4.44
C GLY A 452 -7.41 23.55 5.54
N MET A 453 -6.82 23.95 6.66
CA MET A 453 -7.58 24.52 7.80
C MET A 453 -8.36 25.77 7.39
N ASN A 454 -7.76 26.68 6.62
CA ASN A 454 -8.42 27.91 6.19
C ASN A 454 -9.55 27.64 5.19
N MET A 455 -9.36 26.71 4.25
CA MET A 455 -10.40 26.29 3.30
C MET A 455 -11.58 25.62 4.02
N MET A 456 -11.32 24.70 4.97
CA MET A 456 -12.37 24.03 5.74
C MET A 456 -13.13 25.01 6.65
N SER A 457 -12.46 26.04 7.16
CA SER A 457 -13.10 27.13 7.91
C SER A 457 -13.72 28.22 7.04
N LYS A 458 -13.78 28.01 5.71
CA LYS A 458 -14.37 28.94 4.73
C LYS A 458 -13.80 30.36 4.83
N GLN A 459 -12.52 30.48 5.19
CA GLN A 459 -11.84 31.77 5.25
C GLN A 459 -11.63 32.31 3.82
N ALA A 460 -12.10 33.53 3.57
CA ALA A 460 -11.97 34.16 2.25
C ALA A 460 -10.50 34.34 1.84
N GLY A 461 -10.24 34.24 0.52
CA GLY A 461 -8.90 34.45 -0.06
C GLY A 461 -7.97 33.23 -0.04
N PHE A 462 -8.39 32.10 0.56
CA PHE A 462 -7.60 30.86 0.56
C PHE A 462 -8.09 29.91 -0.53
N SER A 463 -7.24 29.68 -1.53
CA SER A 463 -7.42 28.66 -2.57
C SER A 463 -6.08 28.00 -2.89
N PHE A 464 -6.11 26.95 -3.72
CA PHE A 464 -4.89 26.34 -4.23
C PHE A 464 -4.03 27.39 -4.95
N GLU A 465 -4.65 28.18 -5.84
CA GLU A 465 -3.99 29.20 -6.65
C GLU A 465 -3.38 30.31 -5.79
N SER A 466 -4.07 30.76 -4.73
CA SER A 466 -3.55 31.84 -3.89
C SER A 466 -2.33 31.42 -3.07
N VAL A 467 -2.23 30.14 -2.67
CA VAL A 467 -1.10 29.62 -1.88
C VAL A 467 0.04 29.06 -2.75
N TYR A 468 -0.31 28.43 -3.87
CA TYR A 468 0.62 27.67 -4.70
C TYR A 468 0.81 28.19 -6.12
N GLY A 469 0.09 29.23 -6.56
CA GLY A 469 0.22 29.80 -7.90
C GLY A 469 1.67 29.99 -8.37
N PRO A 470 2.55 30.64 -7.58
CA PRO A 470 3.96 30.80 -7.95
C PRO A 470 4.77 29.50 -8.08
N ALA A 471 4.31 28.40 -7.48
CA ALA A 471 4.96 27.09 -7.51
C ALA A 471 4.17 26.06 -8.33
N ALA A 472 3.09 26.45 -9.02
CA ALA A 472 2.16 25.51 -9.66
C ALA A 472 2.84 24.64 -10.73
N GLN A 473 3.78 25.19 -11.49
CA GLN A 473 4.55 24.43 -12.48
C GLN A 473 5.48 23.40 -11.83
N GLN A 474 6.08 23.73 -10.69
CA GLN A 474 6.93 22.81 -9.93
C GLN A 474 6.10 21.68 -9.33
N ILE A 475 4.94 22.02 -8.75
CA ILE A 475 3.99 21.03 -8.22
C ILE A 475 3.50 20.11 -9.32
N SER A 476 3.14 20.64 -10.50
CA SER A 476 2.71 19.82 -11.63
C SER A 476 3.81 18.85 -12.06
N PHE A 477 5.05 19.32 -12.17
CA PHE A 477 6.19 18.47 -12.50
C PHE A 477 6.42 17.37 -11.46
N GLU A 478 6.47 17.72 -10.18
CA GLU A 478 6.68 16.74 -9.11
C GLU A 478 5.48 15.78 -8.99
N TYR A 479 4.27 16.22 -9.32
CA TYR A 479 3.07 15.38 -9.33
C TYR A 479 3.12 14.34 -10.44
N ASP A 480 3.42 14.76 -11.67
CA ASP A 480 3.54 13.86 -12.81
C ASP A 480 4.66 12.84 -12.56
N PHE A 481 5.79 13.31 -12.03
CA PHE A 481 6.91 12.45 -11.62
C PHE A 481 6.49 11.45 -10.52
N PHE A 482 5.79 11.92 -9.50
CA PHE A 482 5.31 11.08 -8.41
C PHE A 482 4.38 9.98 -8.94
N VAL A 483 3.34 10.33 -9.71
CA VAL A 483 2.38 9.35 -10.25
C VAL A 483 3.05 8.33 -11.16
N GLN A 484 4.08 8.73 -11.92
CA GLN A 484 4.82 7.83 -12.80
C GLN A 484 5.67 6.81 -12.04
N HIS A 485 6.21 7.18 -10.86
CA HIS A 485 7.27 6.43 -10.20
C HIS A 485 6.88 5.82 -8.84
N PHE A 486 5.75 6.21 -8.26
CA PHE A 486 5.37 5.71 -6.95
C PHE A 486 4.93 4.24 -6.97
N ASP A 487 5.10 3.63 -5.81
CA ASP A 487 4.55 2.35 -5.40
C ASP A 487 4.57 2.29 -3.87
N ASN A 488 4.10 1.20 -3.27
CA ASN A 488 4.23 1.00 -1.83
C ASN A 488 5.72 1.02 -1.42
N GLY A 489 6.05 1.80 -0.39
CA GLY A 489 7.44 2.09 0.03
C GLY A 489 7.96 3.46 -0.43
N TYR A 490 7.35 4.09 -1.45
CA TYR A 490 7.80 5.39 -1.96
C TYR A 490 7.73 6.49 -0.89
N ARG A 491 8.82 7.26 -0.75
CA ARG A 491 8.94 8.36 0.23
C ARG A 491 9.02 9.72 -0.45
N VAL A 492 7.91 10.47 -0.43
CA VAL A 492 7.81 11.79 -1.07
C VAL A 492 8.87 12.76 -0.56
N ASP A 493 9.16 12.75 0.74
CA ASP A 493 10.16 13.63 1.35
C ASP A 493 11.60 13.33 0.88
N LEU A 494 11.91 12.07 0.57
CA LEU A 494 13.21 11.65 0.04
C LEU A 494 13.35 11.92 -1.46
N CYS A 495 12.24 11.88 -2.20
CA CYS A 495 12.18 12.12 -3.64
C CYS A 495 11.93 13.59 -4.02
N ALA A 496 11.69 14.47 -3.04
CA ALA A 496 11.37 15.87 -3.31
C ALA A 496 12.52 16.62 -3.99
N TRP A 497 12.18 17.38 -5.02
CA TRP A 497 13.12 18.16 -5.82
C TRP A 497 13.58 19.41 -5.07
N ASP A 498 14.89 19.65 -4.98
CA ASP A 498 15.42 20.84 -4.32
C ASP A 498 15.40 22.08 -5.25
N TRP A 499 14.21 22.68 -5.40
CA TRP A 499 13.99 23.91 -6.18
C TRP A 499 14.68 25.14 -5.61
N LYS A 500 15.09 25.13 -4.34
CA LYS A 500 15.86 26.23 -3.76
C LYS A 500 17.32 26.09 -4.17
N GLY A 501 17.85 24.87 -4.16
CA GLY A 501 19.21 24.54 -4.61
C GLY A 501 19.47 24.90 -6.07
N THR A 502 18.47 24.78 -6.96
CA THR A 502 18.59 25.16 -8.38
C THR A 502 18.98 26.63 -8.57
N LYS A 503 18.50 27.53 -7.71
CA LYS A 503 18.82 28.98 -7.78
C LYS A 503 20.28 29.28 -7.47
N SER A 504 20.97 28.38 -6.77
CA SER A 504 22.38 28.53 -6.39
C SER A 504 23.36 27.88 -7.38
N CYS A 505 22.85 27.23 -8.43
CA CYS A 505 23.67 26.54 -9.41
C CYS A 505 24.47 27.52 -10.28
N LYS A 506 25.77 27.27 -10.44
CA LYS A 506 26.71 28.20 -11.09
C LYS A 506 27.12 27.71 -12.46
N LYS A 507 27.30 28.62 -13.42
CA LYS A 507 28.02 28.34 -14.67
C LYS A 507 29.50 28.15 -14.32
N ILE A 508 30.11 27.05 -14.74
CA ILE A 508 31.53 26.80 -14.50
C ILE A 508 32.35 27.45 -15.62
N SER A 509 33.28 28.33 -15.26
CA SER A 509 34.26 28.95 -16.16
C SER A 509 35.69 28.59 -15.77
N GLY A 510 36.57 28.50 -16.78
CA GLY A 510 37.98 28.19 -16.61
C GLY A 510 38.22 26.88 -15.85
N THR A 511 39.13 26.90 -14.87
CA THR A 511 39.54 25.75 -14.05
C THR A 511 38.69 25.55 -12.80
N SER A 512 37.59 26.31 -12.65
CA SER A 512 36.74 26.26 -11.47
C SER A 512 36.09 24.88 -11.29
N ARG A 513 35.96 24.44 -10.03
CA ARG A 513 35.33 23.16 -9.67
C ARG A 513 34.22 23.38 -8.65
N VAL A 514 33.09 22.73 -8.86
CA VAL A 514 32.02 22.61 -7.85
C VAL A 514 32.21 21.30 -7.10
N LYS A 515 32.09 21.37 -5.77
CA LYS A 515 32.05 20.20 -4.87
C LYS A 515 30.67 20.16 -4.22
N LYS A 516 30.02 19.01 -4.23
CA LYS A 516 28.69 18.81 -3.64
C LYS A 516 28.60 17.44 -2.96
N GLU A 517 28.08 17.42 -1.75
CA GLU A 517 27.70 16.17 -1.09
C GLU A 517 26.32 15.72 -1.60
N ILE A 518 26.22 14.45 -1.99
CA ILE A 518 25.02 13.81 -2.52
C ILE A 518 24.61 12.70 -1.55
N LEU A 519 23.39 12.77 -1.02
CA LEU A 519 22.89 11.78 -0.07
C LEU A 519 22.35 10.56 -0.82
N ALA A 520 22.77 9.34 -0.42
CA ALA A 520 22.35 8.10 -1.08
C ALA A 520 20.86 7.78 -0.92
N LYS A 521 20.26 8.25 0.17
CA LYS A 521 18.84 8.07 0.51
C LYS A 521 17.88 9.05 -0.19
N ARG A 522 18.38 9.90 -1.07
CA ARG A 522 17.56 10.91 -1.75
C ARG A 522 17.46 10.60 -3.23
N GLY A 523 16.36 11.05 -3.83
CA GLY A 523 16.17 11.05 -5.27
C GLY A 523 17.08 12.06 -5.97
N TRP A 524 16.57 12.71 -7.02
CA TRP A 524 17.32 13.70 -7.78
C TRP A 524 17.71 14.91 -6.93
N GLN A 525 19.01 15.22 -6.90
CA GLN A 525 19.60 16.32 -6.16
C GLN A 525 20.40 17.24 -7.09
N PRO A 526 20.33 18.57 -6.95
CA PRO A 526 21.08 19.48 -7.81
C PRO A 526 22.59 19.36 -7.52
N ALA A 527 23.38 19.15 -8.57
CA ALA A 527 24.84 19.05 -8.50
C ALA A 527 25.53 20.42 -8.25
N GLY A 528 24.77 21.52 -8.24
CA GLY A 528 25.28 22.88 -8.02
C GLY A 528 25.82 23.56 -9.28
N VAL A 529 25.59 22.98 -10.47
CA VAL A 529 26.14 23.46 -11.75
C VAL A 529 25.05 23.73 -12.77
N GLN A 530 25.21 24.83 -13.51
CA GLN A 530 24.51 25.08 -14.75
C GLN A 530 25.37 24.56 -15.90
N ILE A 531 24.77 23.70 -16.70
CA ILE A 531 25.36 23.04 -17.85
C ILE A 531 24.94 23.81 -19.10
N LEU A 532 25.88 24.02 -20.04
CA LEU A 532 25.66 24.77 -21.28
C LEU A 532 25.86 23.85 -22.48
N THR A 533 24.97 23.97 -23.46
CA THR A 533 24.96 23.20 -24.70
C THR A 533 26.31 23.28 -25.40
N GLY A 534 26.79 22.14 -25.90
CA GLY A 534 28.07 22.00 -26.61
C GLY A 534 29.30 22.05 -25.69
N GLN A 535 29.15 22.27 -24.39
CA GLN A 535 30.26 22.24 -23.44
C GLN A 535 30.45 20.84 -22.85
N SER A 536 31.71 20.47 -22.65
CA SER A 536 32.11 19.22 -22.00
C SER A 536 32.41 19.43 -20.52
N TYR A 537 32.02 18.46 -19.70
CA TYR A 537 32.17 18.48 -18.26
C TYR A 537 32.83 17.18 -17.78
N ASP A 538 33.81 17.32 -16.89
CA ASP A 538 34.40 16.20 -16.17
C ASP A 538 33.72 16.08 -14.80
N VAL A 539 33.29 14.87 -14.47
CA VAL A 539 32.66 14.51 -13.21
C VAL A 539 33.52 13.48 -12.48
N ALA A 540 33.72 13.68 -11.19
CA ALA A 540 34.35 12.71 -10.30
C ALA A 540 33.49 12.50 -9.04
N SER A 541 33.16 11.25 -8.74
CA SER A 541 32.33 10.84 -7.61
C SER A 541 33.18 10.01 -6.65
N ILE A 542 33.33 10.47 -5.40
CA ILE A 542 34.24 9.88 -4.42
C ILE A 542 33.47 9.51 -3.15
N GLY A 543 33.58 8.25 -2.73
CA GLY A 543 32.98 7.73 -1.51
C GLY A 543 32.37 6.35 -1.70
N THR A 544 32.01 5.74 -0.59
CA THR A 544 31.23 4.49 -0.52
C THR A 544 29.95 4.74 0.26
N TRP A 545 28.93 3.94 0.00
CA TRP A 545 27.64 4.01 0.69
C TRP A 545 26.92 2.66 0.63
N ASN A 546 25.76 2.58 1.27
CA ASN A 546 24.96 1.36 1.31
C ASN A 546 23.70 1.47 0.46
N VAL A 547 23.54 0.49 -0.43
CA VAL A 547 22.31 0.19 -1.16
C VAL A 547 21.61 -0.95 -0.42
N ALA A 548 20.37 -0.72 0.00
CA ALA A 548 19.72 -1.56 1.03
C ALA A 548 20.57 -1.69 2.31
N LYS A 549 20.04 -2.30 3.38
CA LYS A 549 20.66 -2.21 4.72
C LYS A 549 22.09 -2.78 4.86
N ASN A 550 22.69 -3.46 3.86
CA ASN A 550 24.00 -4.14 4.03
C ASN A 550 24.85 -4.32 2.75
N VAL A 551 24.55 -3.65 1.63
CA VAL A 551 25.39 -3.79 0.42
C VAL A 551 26.22 -2.53 0.24
N ASP A 552 27.51 -2.60 0.56
CA ASP A 552 28.46 -1.54 0.26
C ASP A 552 28.65 -1.41 -1.27
N CYS A 553 28.59 -0.18 -1.77
CA CYS A 553 28.96 0.13 -3.14
C CYS A 553 29.65 1.49 -3.23
N ASP A 554 30.23 1.76 -4.41
CA ASP A 554 30.76 3.05 -4.78
C ASP A 554 30.06 3.60 -6.04
N ALA A 555 30.57 4.69 -6.60
CA ALA A 555 29.92 5.42 -7.68
C ALA A 555 29.70 4.60 -8.97
N ASP A 556 30.43 3.51 -9.18
CA ASP A 556 30.22 2.61 -10.32
C ASP A 556 29.05 1.63 -10.08
N GLY A 557 28.61 1.49 -8.83
CA GLY A 557 27.53 0.62 -8.41
C GLY A 557 27.93 -0.86 -8.28
N THR A 558 26.94 -1.68 -7.97
CA THR A 558 27.01 -3.15 -7.93
C THR A 558 26.93 -3.75 -9.34
N SER A 559 27.07 -5.07 -9.46
CA SER A 559 27.07 -5.77 -10.76
C SER A 559 25.76 -5.64 -11.56
N ASP A 560 24.63 -5.41 -10.91
CA ASP A 560 23.33 -5.09 -11.52
C ASP A 560 23.12 -3.58 -11.75
N GLY A 561 24.12 -2.78 -11.38
CA GLY A 561 24.17 -1.33 -11.53
C GLY A 561 23.38 -0.57 -10.47
N GLN A 562 22.90 -1.21 -9.39
CA GLN A 562 22.38 -0.47 -8.23
C GLN A 562 23.51 0.33 -7.58
N GLY A 563 23.19 1.48 -7.00
CA GLY A 563 24.20 2.39 -6.50
C GLY A 563 25.07 3.03 -7.60
N CYS A 564 24.80 2.87 -8.89
CA CYS A 564 25.53 3.68 -9.86
C CYS A 564 25.17 5.16 -9.68
N MET A 565 26.14 6.07 -9.70
CA MET A 565 25.84 7.51 -9.77
C MET A 565 25.24 7.82 -11.14
N GLU A 566 24.06 8.42 -11.15
CA GLU A 566 23.35 8.83 -12.37
C GLU A 566 23.20 10.35 -12.43
N GLY A 567 23.25 10.88 -13.64
CA GLY A 567 23.02 12.28 -13.96
C GLY A 567 21.78 12.45 -14.82
N VAL A 568 21.14 13.60 -14.71
CA VAL A 568 20.07 14.04 -15.59
C VAL A 568 20.09 15.56 -15.71
N ILE A 569 19.71 16.08 -16.88
CA ILE A 569 19.65 17.53 -17.11
C ILE A 569 18.19 17.97 -17.01
N LEU A 570 17.92 18.93 -16.12
CA LEU A 570 16.62 19.57 -15.99
C LEU A 570 16.64 20.92 -16.72
N THR A 571 15.75 21.08 -17.70
CA THR A 571 15.56 22.34 -18.44
C THR A 571 14.18 22.88 -18.14
N ALA A 572 14.12 23.96 -17.36
CA ALA A 572 12.89 24.49 -16.75
C ALA A 572 12.13 23.44 -15.92
N THR A 573 11.17 22.74 -16.52
CA THR A 573 10.39 21.63 -15.92
C THR A 573 10.33 20.40 -16.84
N LYS A 574 11.32 20.26 -17.73
CA LYS A 574 11.47 19.09 -18.59
C LYS A 574 12.72 18.33 -18.20
N LEU A 575 12.54 17.04 -17.94
CA LEU A 575 13.62 16.13 -17.58
C LEU A 575 14.20 15.48 -18.85
N GLY A 576 15.52 15.54 -19.02
CA GLY A 576 16.22 14.77 -20.05
C GLY A 576 16.29 13.28 -19.72
N GLU A 577 16.89 12.50 -20.61
CA GLU A 577 17.17 11.08 -20.35
C GLU A 577 18.28 10.94 -19.30
N PRO A 578 18.10 10.08 -18.27
CA PRO A 578 19.16 9.75 -17.33
C PRO A 578 20.37 9.10 -18.00
N PHE A 579 21.57 9.42 -17.52
CA PHE A 579 22.82 8.82 -17.99
C PHE A 579 23.73 8.44 -16.83
N ARG A 580 24.57 7.42 -17.03
CA ARG A 580 25.50 6.93 -16.00
C ARG A 580 26.70 7.87 -15.88
N LEU A 581 27.01 8.27 -14.63
CA LEU A 581 28.17 9.08 -14.29
C LEU A 581 29.30 8.24 -13.67
N GLY A 582 29.01 7.19 -12.90
CA GLY A 582 30.08 6.37 -12.31
C GLY A 582 31.02 7.16 -11.37
N LYS A 583 32.20 6.58 -11.11
CA LYS A 583 33.32 7.26 -10.42
C LYS A 583 33.90 8.41 -11.22
N LEU A 584 34.09 8.22 -12.52
CA LEU A 584 34.68 9.19 -13.43
C LEU A 584 33.93 9.18 -14.73
N HIS A 585 33.51 10.36 -15.19
CA HIS A 585 32.84 10.48 -16.47
C HIS A 585 33.07 11.84 -17.11
N ARG A 586 33.06 11.85 -18.44
CA ARG A 586 33.05 13.04 -19.26
C ARG A 586 31.83 13.00 -20.15
N PHE A 587 31.05 14.08 -20.16
CA PHE A 587 29.92 14.21 -21.06
C PHE A 587 29.89 15.61 -21.71
N THR A 588 29.35 15.67 -22.92
CA THR A 588 29.04 16.92 -23.61
C THR A 588 27.54 17.17 -23.51
N ALA A 589 27.17 18.38 -23.10
CA ALA A 589 25.76 18.71 -22.91
C ALA A 589 25.06 18.96 -24.24
N GLY A 590 23.96 18.23 -24.49
CA GLY A 590 23.11 18.45 -25.65
C GLY A 590 22.12 19.62 -25.49
N VAL A 591 21.88 20.06 -24.26
CA VAL A 591 20.93 21.14 -23.92
C VAL A 591 21.43 21.96 -22.74
N ASP A 592 20.94 23.20 -22.64
CA ASP A 592 21.13 24.04 -21.47
C ASP A 592 20.26 23.56 -20.32
N GLY A 593 20.80 23.54 -19.10
CA GLY A 593 20.01 23.16 -17.93
C GLY A 593 20.81 23.04 -16.65
N ILE A 594 20.19 22.42 -15.65
CA ILE A 594 20.80 22.15 -14.35
C ILE A 594 21.08 20.65 -14.27
N LEU A 595 22.32 20.29 -13.91
CA LEU A 595 22.64 18.90 -13.63
C LEU A 595 22.05 18.49 -12.29
N PHE A 596 21.19 17.48 -12.32
CA PHE A 596 20.75 16.73 -11.17
C PHE A 596 21.46 15.38 -11.15
N VAL A 597 21.71 14.87 -9.96
CA VAL A 597 22.33 13.56 -9.76
C VAL A 597 21.59 12.76 -8.69
N ARG A 598 21.74 11.45 -8.73
CA ARG A 598 21.27 10.56 -7.68
C ARG A 598 22.11 9.29 -7.62
N CYS A 599 22.03 8.59 -6.50
CA CYS A 599 22.42 7.19 -6.41
C CYS A 599 21.27 6.34 -6.98
N ARG A 600 21.56 5.50 -7.97
CA ARG A 600 20.55 4.66 -8.62
C ARG A 600 20.02 3.61 -7.65
N GLU A 601 18.72 3.61 -7.45
CA GLU A 601 18.00 2.62 -6.64
C GLU A 601 16.51 2.70 -7.01
N ASP A 602 15.73 1.67 -6.69
CA ASP A 602 14.29 1.72 -6.78
C ASP A 602 13.72 2.86 -5.91
N TRP A 603 12.71 3.57 -6.43
CA TRP A 603 12.11 4.72 -5.76
C TRP A 603 11.44 4.37 -4.43
N THR A 604 11.05 3.11 -4.25
CA THR A 604 10.42 2.59 -3.03
C THR A 604 11.42 2.19 -1.95
N ARG A 605 12.72 2.18 -2.28
CA ARG A 605 13.79 1.66 -1.40
C ARG A 605 14.80 2.71 -0.97
N LEU A 606 14.63 3.97 -1.38
CA LEU A 606 15.53 5.06 -0.99
C LEU A 606 15.71 5.20 0.53
N ALA A 607 14.68 4.85 1.31
CA ALA A 607 14.73 4.91 2.77
C ALA A 607 15.69 3.89 3.40
N ASP A 608 16.04 2.82 2.67
CA ASP A 608 16.95 1.78 3.14
C ASP A 608 18.43 2.16 2.95
N ASN A 609 18.70 3.16 2.11
CA ASN A 609 20.05 3.60 1.80
C ASN A 609 20.64 4.43 2.95
N ASN A 610 21.96 4.34 3.12
CA ASN A 610 22.69 5.14 4.07
C ASN A 610 24.03 5.63 3.47
N GLY A 611 24.53 6.76 3.96
CA GLY A 611 25.78 7.36 3.49
C GLY A 611 25.61 8.47 2.44
N SER A 612 26.75 8.97 1.97
CA SER A 612 26.82 10.09 1.02
C SER A 612 28.06 9.97 0.12
N ILE A 613 28.02 10.68 -1.00
CA ILE A 613 29.09 10.73 -2.00
C ILE A 613 29.51 12.17 -2.20
N GLN A 614 30.81 12.40 -2.32
CA GLN A 614 31.35 13.69 -2.72
C GLN A 614 31.44 13.75 -4.24
N LEU A 615 30.58 14.57 -4.85
CA LEU A 615 30.59 14.88 -6.27
C LEU A 615 31.47 16.09 -6.54
N HIS A 616 32.31 15.96 -7.56
CA HIS A 616 33.12 17.02 -8.12
C HIS A 616 32.77 17.21 -9.59
N VAL A 617 32.47 18.45 -9.98
CA VAL A 617 32.17 18.79 -11.37
C VAL A 617 33.05 19.97 -11.81
N ARG A 618 33.68 19.86 -12.97
CA ARG A 618 34.38 20.96 -13.63
C ARG A 618 34.06 20.97 -15.12
N ARG A 619 34.30 22.10 -15.79
CA ARG A 619 34.33 22.14 -17.25
C ARG A 619 35.58 21.39 -17.73
N SER A 620 35.46 20.53 -18.73
CA SER A 620 36.60 19.87 -19.33
C SER A 620 37.53 20.94 -19.94
N PRO A 621 38.86 20.81 -19.80
CA PRO A 621 39.80 21.68 -20.50
C PRO A 621 39.51 21.65 -22.00
N SER A 622 39.54 22.81 -22.66
CA SER A 622 39.60 22.87 -24.12
C SER A 622 40.89 22.19 -24.57
N GLU A 623 40.79 21.23 -25.48
CA GLU A 623 41.95 20.62 -26.16
C GLU A 623 42.76 21.66 -26.93
#